data_AF-A0A9E5FX39-F1
#
_entry.id   AF-A0A9E5FX39-F1
#
_cell.length_a   1.000
_cell.length_b   1.000
_cell.length_c   1.000
_cell.angle_alpha   90.00
_cell.angle_beta   90.00
_cell.angle_gamma   90.00
#
_symmetry.space_group_name_H-M   'P 1'
#
loop_
_entity.id
_entity.type
_entity.pdbx_description
1 polymer ?
#
loop_
_entity_poly.entity_id
_entity_poly.type
_entity_poly.pdbx_seq_one_letter_code
_entity_poly.pdbx_strand_id
1 'polypeptide(L)'
;MAFLALGFILPIRWGEHALESALRGSRESAALIAAVAPVLGAIGTVIVFAILPMRQRGHGVTQVMYAVQRTNSRIPPLLAVRQWLASTLTIISGGSAGPEGPIVTIGATVGSNVARFMLRPSASNTSTLLGCGAAAGLSAVFAAPLTGIFFAVEVVLKDFSARTFDWPLPPCKACWDQLIRCLDQRHAKLAHASPA
;
A
#
# COMPACT_ATOMS: atom_id res chain seq x y z
N MET A 1 -6.97 -5.34 -7.09
CA MET A 1 -6.37 -4.54 -5.99
C MET A 1 -7.15 -4.66 -4.69
N ALA A 2 -8.49 -4.56 -4.69
CA ALA A 2 -9.29 -4.76 -3.47
C ALA A 2 -8.96 -6.07 -2.72
N PHE A 3 -8.83 -7.20 -3.42
CA PHE A 3 -8.44 -8.47 -2.79
C PHE A 3 -7.03 -8.49 -2.20
N LEU A 4 -6.08 -7.79 -2.82
CA LEU A 4 -4.70 -7.69 -2.29
C LEU A 4 -4.65 -6.77 -1.07
N ALA A 5 -5.41 -5.68 -1.09
CA ALA A 5 -5.58 -4.82 0.08
C ALA A 5 -6.30 -5.57 1.22
N LEU A 6 -7.36 -6.31 0.93
CA LEU A 6 -8.05 -7.13 1.93
C LEU A 6 -7.16 -8.25 2.48
N GLY A 7 -6.40 -8.92 1.63
CA GLY A 7 -5.41 -9.93 2.04
C GLY A 7 -4.28 -9.36 2.90
N PHE A 8 -3.97 -8.07 2.74
CA PHE A 8 -3.05 -7.34 3.60
C PHE A 8 -3.69 -6.91 4.93
N ILE A 9 -4.92 -6.39 4.90
CA ILE A 9 -5.61 -5.77 6.05
C ILE A 9 -6.21 -6.81 7.01
N LEU A 10 -6.79 -7.90 6.49
CA LEU A 10 -7.42 -8.95 7.30
C LEU A 10 -6.49 -9.56 8.35
N PRO A 11 -5.26 -10.01 8.02
CA PRO A 11 -4.36 -10.59 9.02
C PRO A 11 -3.93 -9.58 10.07
N ILE A 12 -3.79 -8.30 9.71
CA ILE A 12 -3.46 -7.23 10.67
C ILE A 12 -4.62 -7.04 11.65
N ARG A 13 -5.85 -6.88 11.15
CA ARG A 13 -7.05 -6.72 12.01
C ARG A 13 -7.28 -7.91 12.92
N TRP A 14 -7.08 -9.12 12.39
CA TRP A 14 -7.19 -10.33 13.18
C TRP A 14 -6.13 -10.38 14.29
N GLY A 15 -4.88 -10.00 13.97
CA GLY A 15 -3.81 -9.92 14.95
C GLY A 15 -4.02 -8.84 16.01
N GLU A 16 -4.56 -7.67 15.64
CA GLU A 16 -4.94 -6.62 16.60
C GLU A 16 -6.03 -7.11 17.56
N HIS A 17 -7.09 -7.75 17.05
CA HIS A 17 -8.11 -8.36 17.92
C HIS A 17 -7.54 -9.45 18.84
N ALA A 18 -6.60 -10.27 18.33
CA ALA A 18 -5.93 -11.28 19.14
C ALA A 18 -5.07 -10.64 20.24
N LEU A 19 -4.34 -9.56 19.93
CA LEU A 19 -3.55 -8.81 20.92
C LEU A 19 -4.46 -8.12 21.95
N GLU A 20 -5.54 -7.46 21.51
CA GLU A 20 -6.50 -6.80 22.41
C GLU A 20 -7.21 -7.79 23.33
N SER A 21 -7.56 -8.98 22.83
CA SER A 21 -8.15 -10.03 23.68
C SER A 21 -7.16 -10.56 24.72
N ALA A 22 -5.86 -10.64 24.39
CA ALA A 22 -4.81 -10.98 25.35
C ALA A 22 -4.56 -9.85 26.38
N LEU A 23 -4.66 -8.58 25.96
CA LEU A 23 -4.50 -7.40 26.83
C LEU A 23 -5.69 -7.16 27.76
N ARG A 24 -6.90 -7.65 27.43
CA ARG A 24 -8.11 -7.55 28.29
C ARG A 24 -8.10 -8.52 29.48
N GLY A 25 -7.07 -9.34 29.64
CA GLY A 25 -6.87 -10.20 30.80
C GLY A 25 -6.48 -9.43 32.08
N SER A 26 -5.74 -10.08 32.98
CA SER A 26 -5.26 -9.44 34.22
C SER A 26 -4.37 -8.22 33.94
N ARG A 27 -4.51 -7.16 34.75
CA ARG A 27 -3.74 -5.90 34.64
C ARG A 27 -2.23 -6.11 34.62
N GLU A 28 -1.71 -7.11 35.35
CA GLU A 28 -0.29 -7.42 35.40
C GLU A 28 0.19 -8.11 34.11
N SER A 29 -0.60 -9.06 33.59
CA SER A 29 -0.35 -9.73 32.31
C SER A 29 -0.36 -8.75 31.15
N ALA A 30 -1.28 -7.78 31.18
CA ALA A 30 -1.42 -6.77 30.13
C ALA A 30 -0.19 -5.86 30.04
N ALA A 31 0.37 -5.43 31.18
CA ALA A 31 1.58 -4.60 31.21
C ALA A 31 2.80 -5.35 30.65
N LEU A 32 2.95 -6.63 30.99
CA LEU A 32 4.01 -7.50 30.44
C LEU A 32 3.86 -7.71 28.94
N ILE A 33 2.65 -8.01 28.45
CA ILE A 33 2.38 -8.19 27.02
C ILE A 33 2.65 -6.89 26.26
N ALA A 34 2.20 -5.75 26.76
CA ALA A 34 2.44 -4.45 26.12
C ALA A 34 3.93 -4.08 26.04
N ALA A 35 4.75 -4.54 26.98
CA ALA A 35 6.20 -4.32 26.95
C ALA A 35 6.94 -5.33 26.07
N VAL A 36 6.58 -6.60 26.11
CA VAL A 36 7.30 -7.69 25.44
C VAL A 36 6.89 -7.86 23.98
N ALA A 37 5.59 -7.69 23.67
CA ALA A 37 5.07 -7.84 22.31
C ALA A 37 5.83 -6.98 21.28
N PRO A 38 6.01 -5.65 21.45
CA PRO A 38 6.71 -4.83 20.45
C PRO A 38 8.18 -5.21 20.29
N VAL A 39 8.83 -5.73 21.34
CA VAL A 39 10.20 -6.25 21.26
C VAL A 39 10.25 -7.50 20.39
N LEU A 40 9.33 -8.44 20.59
CA LEU A 40 9.21 -9.64 19.75
C LEU A 40 8.87 -9.29 18.30
N GLY A 41 7.99 -8.32 18.08
CA GLY A 41 7.68 -7.80 16.74
C GLY A 41 8.89 -7.18 16.06
N ALA A 42 9.69 -6.39 16.77
CA ALA A 42 10.93 -5.79 16.27
C ALA A 42 11.99 -6.86 15.93
N ILE A 43 12.15 -7.88 16.77
CA ILE A 43 13.05 -9.01 16.48
C ILE A 43 12.55 -9.75 15.23
N GLY A 44 11.25 -10.00 15.13
CA GLY A 44 10.63 -10.62 13.97
C GLY A 44 10.87 -9.84 12.67
N THR A 45 10.74 -8.52 12.69
CA THR A 45 11.04 -7.71 11.50
C THR A 45 12.51 -7.76 11.13
N VAL A 46 13.43 -7.68 12.09
CA VAL A 46 14.87 -7.83 11.82
C VAL A 46 15.17 -9.18 11.13
N ILE A 47 14.56 -10.26 11.62
CA ILE A 47 14.68 -11.60 11.02
C ILE A 47 14.17 -11.60 9.57
N VAL A 48 13.01 -11.00 9.30
CA VAL A 48 12.46 -10.89 7.93
C VAL A 48 13.43 -10.14 7.01
N PHE A 49 14.03 -9.04 7.47
CA PHE A 49 15.01 -8.28 6.69
C PHE A 49 16.33 -9.04 6.48
N ALA A 50 16.71 -9.90 7.43
CA ALA A 50 17.89 -10.76 7.31
C ALA A 50 17.67 -11.94 6.33
N ILE A 51 16.50 -12.57 6.35
CA ILE A 51 16.17 -13.72 5.47
C ILE A 51 15.87 -13.26 4.04
N LEU A 52 15.29 -12.07 3.87
CA LEU A 52 14.91 -11.50 2.57
C LEU A 52 15.78 -10.27 2.22
N PRO A 53 17.10 -10.46 1.97
CA PRO A 53 17.98 -9.35 1.62
C PRO A 53 17.61 -8.80 0.24
N MET A 54 17.55 -7.46 0.15
CA MET A 54 17.27 -6.77 -1.12
C MET A 54 18.42 -5.85 -1.47
N ARG A 55 18.79 -5.84 -2.75
CA ARG A 55 19.87 -5.00 -3.29
C ARG A 55 19.57 -3.50 -3.24
N GLN A 56 18.28 -3.13 -3.17
CA GLN A 56 17.83 -1.74 -3.24
C GLN A 56 17.92 -1.06 -1.87
N ARG A 57 18.66 0.06 -1.79
CA ARG A 57 18.76 0.88 -0.57
C ARG A 57 17.48 1.71 -0.39
N GLY A 58 17.06 1.91 0.86
CA GLY A 58 15.85 2.66 1.23
C GLY A 58 14.78 1.81 1.91
N HIS A 59 13.68 2.44 2.34
CA HIS A 59 12.60 1.80 3.09
C HIS A 59 11.22 2.26 2.60
N GLY A 60 10.29 1.31 2.45
CA GLY A 60 8.89 1.58 2.09
C GLY A 60 8.73 2.42 0.81
N VAL A 61 7.99 3.52 0.92
CA VAL A 61 7.62 4.39 -0.23
C VAL A 61 8.85 5.00 -0.90
N THR A 62 9.92 5.26 -0.16
CA THR A 62 11.16 5.83 -0.74
C THR A 62 11.80 4.90 -1.77
N GLN A 63 11.66 3.57 -1.62
CA GLN A 63 12.12 2.60 -2.64
C GLN A 63 11.29 2.68 -3.91
N VAL A 64 9.99 2.96 -3.79
CA VAL A 64 9.12 3.17 -4.94
C VAL A 64 9.55 4.41 -5.71
N MET A 65 9.74 5.54 -5.00
CA MET A 65 10.21 6.80 -5.60
C MET A 65 11.58 6.63 -6.27
N TYR A 66 12.50 5.91 -5.62
CA TYR A 66 13.80 5.58 -6.19
C TYR A 66 13.67 4.72 -7.46
N ALA A 67 12.78 3.73 -7.46
CA ALA A 67 12.54 2.88 -8.62
C ALA A 67 12.01 3.67 -9.82
N VAL A 68 11.10 4.62 -9.58
CA VAL A 68 10.55 5.52 -10.61
C VAL A 68 11.67 6.34 -11.25
N GLN A 69 12.54 6.97 -10.45
CA GLN A 69 13.57 7.88 -10.95
C GLN A 69 14.82 7.19 -11.51
N ARG A 70 15.20 6.03 -10.97
CA ARG A 70 16.52 5.41 -11.25
C ARG A 70 16.46 4.02 -11.85
N THR A 71 15.32 3.34 -11.79
CA THR A 71 15.21 1.93 -12.17
C THR A 71 14.13 1.69 -13.23
N ASN A 72 13.75 2.71 -14.00
CA ASN A 72 12.69 2.63 -15.01
C ASN A 72 11.38 2.03 -14.45
N SER A 73 11.03 2.39 -13.21
CA SER A 73 9.84 1.88 -12.50
C SER A 73 9.80 0.37 -12.34
N ARG A 74 10.94 -0.31 -12.31
CA ARG A 74 11.05 -1.75 -12.13
C ARG A 74 11.18 -2.10 -10.66
N ILE A 75 10.12 -2.69 -10.10
CA ILE A 75 10.13 -3.13 -8.70
C ILE A 75 10.05 -4.66 -8.62
N PRO A 76 10.99 -5.33 -7.91
CA PRO A 76 10.93 -6.77 -7.70
C PRO A 76 9.72 -7.16 -6.83
N PRO A 77 8.99 -8.25 -7.15
CA PRO A 77 7.82 -8.70 -6.38
C PRO A 77 8.18 -9.05 -4.93
N LEU A 78 9.42 -9.47 -4.68
CA LEU A 78 9.94 -9.74 -3.35
C LEU A 78 9.83 -8.54 -2.40
N LEU A 79 9.84 -7.31 -2.94
CA LEU A 79 9.70 -6.11 -2.12
C LEU A 79 8.33 -6.04 -1.44
N ALA A 80 7.27 -6.39 -2.18
CA ALA A 80 5.91 -6.41 -1.66
C ALA A 80 5.77 -7.43 -0.51
N VAL A 81 6.33 -8.64 -0.69
CA VAL A 81 6.30 -9.70 0.32
C VAL A 81 7.06 -9.28 1.57
N ARG A 82 8.27 -8.74 1.43
CA ARG A 82 9.07 -8.28 2.56
C ARG A 82 8.37 -7.17 3.36
N GLN A 83 7.83 -6.16 2.67
CA GLN A 83 7.12 -5.06 3.33
C GLN A 83 5.83 -5.53 4.00
N TRP A 84 5.13 -6.50 3.40
CA TRP A 84 3.96 -7.11 4.01
C TRP A 84 4.30 -7.80 5.31
N LEU A 85 5.24 -8.75 5.29
CA LEU A 85 5.62 -9.49 6.49
C LEU A 85 6.16 -8.58 7.59
N ALA A 86 7.05 -7.64 7.25
CA ALA A 86 7.62 -6.73 8.22
C ALA A 86 6.53 -5.83 8.87
N SER A 87 5.66 -5.24 8.04
CA SER A 87 4.58 -4.39 8.56
C SER A 87 3.59 -5.17 9.41
N THR A 88 3.21 -6.37 8.99
CA THR A 88 2.26 -7.21 9.73
C THR A 88 2.83 -7.57 11.09
N LEU A 89 4.10 -7.98 11.18
CA LEU A 89 4.74 -8.29 12.46
C LEU A 89 4.82 -7.07 13.38
N THR A 90 5.19 -5.89 12.87
CA THR A 90 5.24 -4.68 13.70
C THR A 90 3.85 -4.27 14.19
N ILE A 91 2.84 -4.23 13.32
CA ILE A 91 1.51 -3.76 13.72
C ILE A 91 0.84 -4.75 14.68
N ILE A 92 0.89 -6.06 14.39
CA ILE A 92 0.30 -7.09 15.27
C ILE A 92 0.95 -7.10 16.65
N SER A 93 2.23 -6.74 16.75
CA SER A 93 2.93 -6.63 18.02
C SER A 93 2.59 -5.40 18.86
N GLY A 94 1.75 -4.49 18.35
CA GLY A 94 1.45 -3.20 18.97
C GLY A 94 2.56 -2.15 18.77
N GLY A 95 3.42 -2.33 17.76
CA GLY A 95 4.44 -1.36 17.40
C GLY A 95 3.84 -0.10 16.74
N SER A 96 4.52 1.04 16.90
CA SER A 96 4.09 2.30 16.28
C SER A 96 4.40 2.31 14.77
N ALA A 97 3.48 1.78 13.97
CA ALA A 97 3.56 1.78 12.51
C ALA A 97 2.16 1.79 11.89
N GLY A 98 2.02 2.48 10.75
CA GLY A 98 0.81 2.48 9.94
C GLY A 98 0.91 1.56 8.71
N PRO A 99 -0.23 1.04 8.20
CA PRO A 99 -0.26 0.23 6.97
C PRO A 99 -0.03 1.04 5.68
N GLU A 100 0.06 2.36 5.80
CA GLU A 100 0.07 3.35 4.70
C GLU A 100 1.27 3.20 3.76
N GLY A 101 2.48 3.10 4.32
CA GLY A 101 3.69 2.93 3.50
C GLY A 101 3.78 1.57 2.80
N PRO A 102 3.53 0.45 3.51
CA PRO A 102 3.48 -0.89 2.94
C PRO A 102 2.44 -1.04 1.83
N ILE A 103 1.21 -0.52 1.98
CA ILE A 103 0.18 -0.67 0.94
C ILE A 103 0.56 0.05 -0.35
N VAL A 104 1.16 1.25 -0.26
CA VAL A 104 1.66 1.99 -1.42
C VAL A 104 2.73 1.17 -2.14
N THR A 105 3.66 0.59 -1.37
CA THR A 105 4.77 -0.19 -1.92
C THR A 105 4.27 -1.46 -2.61
N ILE A 106 3.32 -2.17 -1.99
CA ILE A 106 2.71 -3.37 -2.56
C ILE A 106 1.93 -3.01 -3.82
N GLY A 107 1.09 -1.97 -3.78
CA GLY A 107 0.32 -1.48 -4.93
C GLY A 107 1.22 -1.08 -6.11
N ALA A 108 2.27 -0.32 -5.85
CA ALA A 108 3.28 0.06 -6.83
C ALA A 108 4.00 -1.15 -7.44
N THR A 109 4.37 -2.12 -6.60
CA THR A 109 5.03 -3.35 -7.04
C THR A 109 4.14 -4.15 -7.98
N VAL A 110 2.86 -4.32 -7.63
CA VAL A 110 1.92 -5.05 -8.48
C VAL A 110 1.67 -4.30 -9.78
N GLY A 111 1.47 -2.97 -9.74
CA GLY A 111 1.32 -2.14 -10.94
C GLY A 111 2.53 -2.23 -11.89
N SER A 112 3.74 -2.16 -11.33
CA SER A 112 5.01 -2.32 -12.08
C SER A 112 5.13 -3.70 -12.75
N ASN A 113 4.79 -4.77 -12.04
CA ASN A 113 4.89 -6.14 -12.57
C ASN A 113 3.79 -6.44 -13.60
N VAL A 114 2.57 -5.96 -13.40
CA VAL A 114 1.48 -6.05 -14.38
C VAL A 114 1.85 -5.31 -15.67
N ALA A 115 2.42 -4.10 -15.56
CA ALA A 115 2.87 -3.35 -16.74
C ALA A 115 3.90 -4.12 -17.55
N ARG A 116 4.82 -4.82 -16.88
CA ARG A 116 5.85 -5.63 -17.54
C ARG A 116 5.28 -6.86 -18.24
N PHE A 117 4.26 -7.48 -17.64
CA PHE A 117 3.68 -8.73 -18.16
C PHE A 117 2.67 -8.48 -19.29
N MET A 118 1.85 -7.42 -19.17
CA MET A 118 0.74 -7.16 -20.09
C MET A 118 1.04 -6.10 -21.16
N LEU A 119 2.03 -5.23 -20.97
CA LEU A 119 2.35 -4.14 -21.92
C LEU A 119 3.79 -4.26 -22.41
N ARG A 120 4.06 -3.75 -23.63
CA ARG A 120 5.44 -3.57 -24.10
C ARG A 120 6.20 -2.73 -23.06
N PRO A 121 7.35 -3.19 -22.53
CA PRO A 121 8.01 -2.58 -21.38
C PRO A 121 8.67 -1.24 -21.76
N SER A 122 7.87 -0.18 -21.83
CA SER A 122 8.32 1.21 -21.87
C SER A 122 8.39 1.76 -20.45
N ALA A 123 9.47 2.48 -20.13
CA ALA A 123 9.67 3.08 -18.81
C ALA A 123 8.53 4.04 -18.43
N SER A 124 7.99 4.78 -19.40
CA SER A 124 6.85 5.68 -19.19
C SER A 124 5.59 4.92 -18.78
N ASN A 125 5.15 3.95 -19.59
CA ASN A 125 3.95 3.15 -19.30
C ASN A 125 4.06 2.37 -17.97
N THR A 126 5.26 1.89 -17.63
CA THR A 126 5.50 1.18 -16.37
C THR A 126 5.34 2.11 -15.17
N SER A 127 5.83 3.35 -15.29
CA SER A 127 5.69 4.37 -14.24
C SER A 127 4.24 4.75 -14.01
N THR A 128 3.46 4.92 -15.09
CA THR A 128 2.02 5.22 -14.99
C THR A 128 1.27 4.10 -14.28
N LEU A 129 1.47 2.83 -14.67
CA LEU A 129 0.76 1.70 -14.05
C LEU A 129 1.20 1.46 -12.61
N LEU A 130 2.48 1.69 -12.30
CA LEU A 130 3.00 1.69 -10.93
C LEU A 130 2.28 2.75 -10.09
N GLY A 131 2.15 3.97 -10.59
CA GLY A 131 1.42 5.06 -9.94
C GLY A 131 -0.07 4.74 -9.74
N CYS A 132 -0.75 4.19 -10.75
CA CYS A 132 -2.13 3.72 -10.62
C CYS A 132 -2.28 2.63 -9.55
N GLY A 133 -1.33 1.70 -9.46
CA GLY A 133 -1.30 0.66 -8.43
C GLY A 133 -1.11 1.23 -7.03
N ALA A 134 -0.20 2.19 -6.87
CA ALA A 134 0.02 2.92 -5.62
C ALA A 134 -1.23 3.68 -5.18
N ALA A 135 -1.86 4.44 -6.09
CA ALA A 135 -3.09 5.18 -5.84
C ALA A 135 -4.23 4.23 -5.44
N ALA A 136 -4.44 3.15 -6.18
CA ALA A 136 -5.48 2.17 -5.89
C ALA A 136 -5.31 1.52 -4.50
N GLY A 137 -4.07 1.23 -4.10
CA GLY A 137 -3.76 0.68 -2.78
C GLY A 137 -4.07 1.67 -1.65
N LEU A 138 -3.63 2.91 -1.79
CA LEU A 138 -3.85 3.95 -0.77
C LEU A 138 -5.34 4.31 -0.64
N SER A 139 -6.03 4.47 -1.78
CA SER A 139 -7.48 4.73 -1.85
C SER A 139 -8.29 3.63 -1.18
N ALA A 140 -7.86 2.36 -1.29
CA ALA A 140 -8.54 1.23 -0.67
C ALA A 140 -8.43 1.23 0.86
N VAL A 141 -7.30 1.68 1.41
CA VAL A 141 -7.07 1.74 2.87
C VAL A 141 -7.79 2.92 3.50
N PHE A 142 -7.65 4.11 2.92
CA PHE A 142 -8.23 5.33 3.48
C PHE A 142 -9.70 5.54 3.11
N ALA A 143 -10.22 4.72 2.21
CA ALA A 143 -11.55 4.88 1.64
C ALA A 143 -11.78 6.32 1.11
N ALA A 144 -10.70 6.95 0.66
CA ALA A 144 -10.60 8.34 0.23
C ALA A 144 -9.84 8.39 -1.09
N PRO A 145 -10.54 8.28 -2.23
CA PRO A 145 -9.87 7.92 -3.46
C PRO A 145 -9.16 9.11 -4.14
N LEU A 146 -9.58 10.34 -3.82
CA LEU A 146 -8.88 11.57 -4.22
C LEU A 146 -7.48 11.64 -3.59
N THR A 147 -7.37 11.34 -2.29
CA THR A 147 -6.09 11.35 -1.56
C THR A 147 -5.08 10.39 -2.19
N GLY A 148 -5.52 9.19 -2.56
CA GLY A 148 -4.66 8.20 -3.23
C GLY A 148 -4.07 8.71 -4.55
N ILE A 149 -4.86 9.45 -5.32
CA ILE A 149 -4.45 9.95 -6.63
C ILE A 149 -3.49 11.14 -6.50
N PHE A 150 -3.83 12.13 -5.66
CA PHE A 150 -2.94 13.26 -5.41
C PHE A 150 -1.60 12.79 -4.84
N PHE A 151 -1.63 11.86 -3.89
CA PHE A 151 -0.42 11.25 -3.36
C PHE A 151 0.43 10.57 -4.45
N ALA A 152 -0.19 9.80 -5.35
CA ALA A 152 0.55 9.12 -6.41
C ALA A 152 1.18 10.11 -7.42
N VAL A 153 0.46 11.17 -7.80
CA VAL A 153 0.97 12.17 -8.75
C VAL A 153 2.07 13.03 -8.13
N GLU A 154 1.82 13.57 -6.94
CA GLU A 154 2.72 14.54 -6.30
C GLU A 154 3.94 13.88 -5.65
N VAL A 155 3.73 12.77 -4.92
CA VAL A 155 4.80 12.14 -4.12
C VAL A 155 5.51 11.04 -4.88
N VAL A 156 4.76 10.13 -5.52
CA VAL A 156 5.35 8.92 -6.15
C VAL A 156 5.97 9.24 -7.50
N LEU A 157 5.21 9.89 -8.39
CA LEU A 157 5.65 10.22 -9.75
C LEU A 157 6.45 11.51 -9.80
N LYS A 158 6.18 12.48 -8.91
CA LYS A 158 6.81 13.81 -8.89
C LYS A 158 6.71 14.56 -10.22
N ASP A 159 5.76 14.18 -11.07
CA ASP A 159 5.53 14.76 -12.39
C ASP A 159 4.19 15.50 -12.37
N PHE A 160 4.26 16.82 -12.18
CA PHE A 160 3.15 17.75 -12.45
C PHE A 160 3.02 18.05 -13.96
N SER A 161 3.37 17.11 -14.83
CA SER A 161 3.25 17.34 -16.27
C SER A 161 1.78 17.22 -16.67
N ALA A 162 1.19 18.32 -17.12
CA ALA A 162 -0.14 18.40 -17.76
C ALA A 162 -0.32 17.41 -18.94
N ARG A 163 0.77 16.78 -19.41
CA ARG A 163 0.75 15.64 -20.33
C ARG A 163 0.04 14.40 -19.77
N THR A 164 -0.16 14.29 -18.46
CA THR A 164 -0.98 13.21 -17.86
C THR A 164 -2.47 13.44 -18.07
N PHE A 165 -2.89 14.71 -18.28
CA PHE A 165 -4.28 15.10 -18.52
C PHE A 165 -4.62 15.12 -20.03
N ASP A 166 -3.62 15.36 -20.89
CA ASP A 166 -3.79 15.55 -22.34
C ASP A 166 -3.46 14.32 -23.22
N TRP A 167 -3.13 13.16 -22.63
CA TRP A 167 -2.59 12.04 -23.42
C TRP A 167 -3.64 10.96 -23.78
N PRO A 168 -3.64 10.40 -25.01
CA PRO A 168 -4.64 9.43 -25.47
C PRO A 168 -4.41 7.99 -24.99
N LEU A 169 -3.53 7.72 -24.00
CA LEU A 169 -3.33 6.35 -23.53
C LEU A 169 -4.45 5.90 -22.55
N PRO A 170 -4.96 4.68 -22.72
CA PRO A 170 -6.08 4.15 -21.95
C PRO A 170 -5.87 3.85 -20.45
N PRO A 171 -4.66 3.59 -19.88
CA PRO A 171 -4.57 3.13 -18.49
C PRO A 171 -4.78 4.25 -17.46
N CYS A 172 -4.35 5.49 -17.75
CA CYS A 172 -4.55 6.63 -16.85
C CYS A 172 -6.01 7.12 -16.91
N LYS A 173 -6.60 7.17 -18.12
CA LYS A 173 -8.04 7.42 -18.30
C LYS A 173 -8.89 6.33 -17.66
N ALA A 174 -8.52 5.05 -17.80
CA ALA A 174 -9.25 3.95 -17.15
C ALA A 174 -9.17 4.05 -15.62
N CYS A 175 -8.02 4.42 -15.05
CA CYS A 175 -7.87 4.61 -13.60
C CYS A 175 -8.70 5.82 -13.10
N TRP A 176 -8.73 6.91 -13.87
CA TRP A 176 -9.55 8.09 -13.59
C TRP A 176 -11.05 7.82 -13.76
N ASP A 177 -11.45 7.11 -14.82
CA ASP A 177 -12.83 6.65 -15.03
C ASP A 177 -13.25 5.66 -13.93
N GLN A 178 -12.34 4.82 -13.43
CA GLN A 178 -12.60 3.93 -12.29
C GLN A 178 -12.82 4.73 -10.99
N LEU A 179 -12.04 5.80 -10.77
CA LEU A 179 -12.24 6.73 -9.67
C LEU A 179 -13.62 7.39 -9.76
N ILE A 180 -13.96 7.96 -10.92
CA ILE A 180 -15.26 8.61 -11.15
C ILE A 180 -16.39 7.61 -10.89
N ARG A 181 -16.30 6.38 -11.43
CA ARG A 181 -17.28 5.32 -11.16
C ARG A 181 -17.38 4.97 -9.67
N CYS A 182 -16.27 4.96 -8.94
CA CYS A 182 -16.27 4.65 -7.52
C CYS A 182 -16.83 5.80 -6.67
N LEU A 183 -16.57 7.05 -7.06
CA LEU A 183 -17.16 8.25 -6.46
C LEU A 183 -18.67 8.30 -6.73
N ASP A 184 -19.10 8.00 -7.95
CA ASP A 184 -20.51 7.95 -8.37
C ASP A 184 -21.27 6.86 -7.60
N GLN A 185 -20.70 5.66 -7.45
CA GLN A 185 -21.32 4.61 -6.63
C GLN A 185 -21.39 4.95 -5.13
N ARG A 186 -20.44 5.73 -4.61
CA ARG A 186 -20.49 6.22 -3.22
C ARG A 186 -21.56 7.29 -3.05
N HIS A 187 -21.67 8.24 -3.98
CA HIS A 187 -22.73 9.24 -3.99
C HIS A 187 -24.11 8.59 -4.11
N ALA A 188 -24.28 7.59 -4.99
CA ALA A 188 -25.52 6.84 -5.10
C ALA A 188 -25.88 6.11 -3.79
N LYS A 189 -24.92 5.47 -3.11
CA LYS A 189 -25.17 4.84 -1.82
C LYS A 189 -25.51 5.83 -0.70
N LEU A 190 -24.90 7.02 -0.69
CA LEU A 190 -25.20 8.06 0.30
C LEU A 190 -26.56 8.72 0.03
N ALA A 191 -26.97 8.87 -1.23
CA ALA A 191 -28.28 9.38 -1.61
C ALA A 191 -29.42 8.43 -1.19
N HIS A 192 -29.18 7.11 -1.16
CA HIS A 192 -30.15 6.12 -0.67
C HIS A 192 -30.10 5.88 0.84
N ALA A 193 -29.06 6.37 1.53
CA ALA A 193 -28.87 6.18 2.97
C ALA A 193 -29.35 7.36 3.83
N SER A 194 -30.03 8.35 3.25
CA SER A 194 -30.73 9.40 3.99
C SER A 194 -32.18 8.98 4.24
N PRO A 195 -32.54 8.38 5.38
CA PRO A 195 -33.90 8.50 5.89
C PRO A 195 -34.12 9.96 6.33
N ALA A 196 -35.33 10.45 6.10
CA ALA A 196 -35.84 11.73 6.61
C ALA A 196 -35.74 11.82 8.14
#